data_AF-A0A2Z2HWI1-F1
#
_entry.id   AF-A0A2Z2HWI1-F1
#
_cell.length_a   1.000
_cell.length_b   1.000
_cell.length_c   1.000
_cell.angle_alpha   90.00
_cell.angle_beta   90.00
_cell.angle_gamma   90.00
#
_symmetry.space_group_name_H-M   'P 1'
#
loop_
_entity.id
_entity.type
_entity.pdbx_description
1 polymer ?
#
loop_
_entity_poly.entity_id
_entity_poly.type
_entity_poly.pdbx_seq_one_letter_code
_entity_poly.pdbx_strand_id
1 'polypeptide(L)'
;MTAIARFEIIPVTDDRMSEQIAAALEELDEFDVSYELTPMDTVIEADDADEIFAAAAPAHDAIDQDRVITSLEIDHQPGREQQSTDRVAAVEDELGRSAHG
;
A
#
# COMPACT_ATOMS: atom_id res chain seq x y z
N MET A 1 0.09 10.75 10.05
CA MET A 1 -0.63 9.64 9.38
C MET A 1 -1.61 8.96 10.34
N THR A 2 -2.89 8.98 9.99
CA THR A 2 -3.96 8.33 10.78
C THR A 2 -4.66 7.19 10.02
N ALA A 3 -4.31 7.01 8.75
CA ALA A 3 -4.79 5.94 7.89
C ALA A 3 -3.61 5.09 7.39
N ILE A 4 -3.81 3.77 7.42
CA ILE A 4 -2.90 2.77 6.85
C ILE A 4 -3.70 1.93 5.87
N ALA A 5 -3.15 1.65 4.69
CA ALA A 5 -3.79 0.84 3.69
C ALA A 5 -2.89 -0.29 3.18
N ARG A 6 -3.52 -1.42 2.88
CA ARG A 6 -2.96 -2.45 2.02
C ARG A 6 -3.44 -2.20 0.60
N PHE A 7 -2.50 -1.97 -0.31
CA PHE A 7 -2.75 -1.70 -1.70
C PHE A 7 -2.14 -2.79 -2.58
N GLU A 8 -2.97 -3.49 -3.32
CA GLU A 8 -2.57 -4.57 -4.22
C GLU A 8 -3.13 -4.27 -5.61
N ILE A 9 -2.24 -4.25 -6.61
CA ILE A 9 -2.62 -4.10 -8.01
C ILE A 9 -2.12 -5.32 -8.78
N ILE A 10 -3.02 -5.93 -9.54
CA ILE A 10 -2.73 -7.12 -10.33
C ILE A 10 -3.10 -6.82 -11.79
N PRO A 11 -2.11 -6.51 -12.64
CA PRO A 11 -2.31 -6.52 -14.08
C PRO A 11 -2.61 -7.94 -14.55
N VAL A 12 -3.72 -8.15 -15.27
CA VAL A 12 -4.09 -9.48 -15.78
C VAL A 12 -3.37 -9.69 -17.11
N THR A 13 -2.15 -10.21 -17.05
CA THR A 13 -1.25 -10.41 -18.19
C THR A 13 -0.44 -11.71 -18.08
N ASP A 14 0.01 -12.25 -19.21
CA ASP A 14 0.96 -13.39 -19.28
C ASP A 14 2.43 -12.92 -19.20
N ASP A 15 2.68 -11.61 -19.32
CA ASP A 15 4.00 -11.00 -19.27
C ASP A 15 4.47 -10.72 -17.83
N ARG A 16 5.72 -10.26 -17.69
CA ARG A 16 6.24 -9.81 -16.39
C ARG A 16 5.48 -8.56 -15.94
N MET A 17 5.08 -8.55 -14.67
CA MET A 17 4.31 -7.46 -14.06
C MET A 17 5.20 -6.32 -13.49
N SER A 18 6.52 -6.51 -13.44
CA SER A 18 7.41 -5.59 -12.71
C SER A 18 7.45 -4.17 -13.26
N GLU A 19 7.37 -4.00 -14.58
CA GLU A 19 7.38 -2.67 -15.20
C GLU A 19 6.08 -1.91 -14.91
N GLN A 20 4.95 -2.63 -14.92
CA GLN A 20 3.65 -2.06 -14.62
C GLN A 20 3.53 -1.68 -13.14
N ILE A 21 3.98 -2.56 -12.23
CA ILE A 21 3.99 -2.23 -10.79
C ILE A 21 4.90 -1.04 -10.51
N ALA A 22 6.04 -0.91 -11.18
CA ALA A 22 6.89 0.28 -11.03
C ALA A 22 6.16 1.57 -11.45
N ALA A 23 5.44 1.57 -12.57
CA ALA A 23 4.66 2.72 -13.01
C ALA A 23 3.57 3.11 -12.00
N ALA A 24 2.89 2.13 -11.40
CA ALA A 24 1.90 2.41 -10.36
C ALA A 24 2.52 3.02 -9.09
N LEU A 25 3.74 2.64 -8.71
CA LEU A 25 4.43 3.23 -7.57
C LEU A 25 4.94 4.64 -7.86
N GLU A 26 5.37 4.93 -9.09
CA GLU A 26 5.75 6.29 -9.52
C GLU A 26 4.59 7.28 -9.35
N GLU A 27 3.34 6.85 -9.58
CA GLU A 27 2.16 7.70 -9.32
C GLU A 27 1.96 8.00 -7.83
N LEU A 28 2.37 7.11 -6.92
CA LEU A 28 2.26 7.37 -5.49
C LEU A 28 3.23 8.47 -5.03
N ASP A 29 4.37 8.65 -5.72
CA ASP A 29 5.38 9.67 -5.40
C ASP A 29 4.84 11.11 -5.59
N GLU A 30 3.75 11.28 -6.32
CA GLU A 30 3.09 12.58 -6.55
C GLU A 30 2.14 12.99 -5.39
N PHE A 31 1.95 12.13 -4.39
CA PHE A 31 1.07 12.35 -3.25
C PHE A 31 1.84 12.44 -1.93
N ASP A 32 1.26 13.11 -0.92
CA ASP A 32 1.84 13.18 0.44
C ASP A 32 1.55 11.90 1.23
N VAL A 33 2.01 10.77 0.71
CA VAL A 33 1.89 9.44 1.31
C VAL A 33 3.27 8.85 1.53
N SER A 34 3.42 8.03 2.57
CA SER A 34 4.55 7.10 2.62
C SER A 34 4.10 5.72 2.18
N TYR A 35 4.99 4.96 1.56
CA TYR A 35 4.68 3.59 1.17
C TYR A 35 5.86 2.64 1.33
N GLU A 36 5.55 1.38 1.62
CA GLU A 36 6.48 0.27 1.67
C GLU A 36 6.01 -0.82 0.70
N LEU A 37 6.80 -1.10 -0.34
CA LEU A 37 6.55 -2.25 -1.21
C LEU A 37 6.96 -3.54 -0.50
N THR A 38 6.02 -4.47 -0.39
CA THR A 38 6.24 -5.83 0.10
C THR A 38 6.17 -6.83 -1.07
N PRO A 39 6.51 -8.12 -0.85
CA PRO A 39 6.40 -9.12 -1.91
C PRO A 39 4.97 -9.36 -2.43
N MET A 40 3.93 -8.97 -1.68
CA MET A 40 2.54 -9.30 -1.99
C MET A 40 1.65 -8.07 -2.19
N ASP A 41 2.03 -6.92 -1.64
CA ASP A 41 1.26 -5.69 -1.67
C ASP A 41 2.17 -4.48 -1.43
N THR A 42 1.57 -3.30 -1.38
CA THR A 42 2.20 -2.07 -0.92
C THR A 42 1.43 -1.57 0.30
N VAL A 43 2.13 -1.33 1.41
CA VAL A 43 1.55 -0.68 2.58
C VAL A 43 1.66 0.82 2.36
N ILE A 44 0.53 1.53 2.37
CA ILE A 44 0.46 2.99 2.21
C ILE A 44 0.04 3.61 3.54
N GLU A 45 0.69 4.69 3.95
CA GLU A 45 0.32 5.47 5.14
C GLU A 45 0.13 6.93 4.75
N ALA A 46 -0.97 7.52 5.21
CA ALA A 46 -1.36 8.90 4.87
C ALA A 46 -2.06 9.58 6.05
N ASP A 47 -2.28 10.89 5.96
CA ASP A 47 -2.92 11.63 7.05
C ASP A 47 -4.39 11.28 7.20
N ASP A 48 -5.08 10.94 6.10
CA ASP A 48 -6.43 10.40 6.11
C ASP A 48 -6.69 9.42 4.95
N ALA A 49 -7.92 8.90 4.88
CA ALA A 49 -8.29 7.96 3.83
C ALA A 49 -8.53 8.62 2.47
N ASP A 50 -8.85 9.92 2.43
CA ASP A 50 -9.12 10.62 1.16
C ASP A 50 -7.83 10.74 0.33
N GLU A 51 -6.69 11.00 1.00
CA GLU A 51 -5.37 10.97 0.36
C GLU A 51 -5.03 9.59 -0.23
N ILE A 52 -5.34 8.51 0.49
CA ILE A 52 -5.13 7.14 0.00
C ILE A 52 -5.98 6.86 -1.23
N PHE A 53 -7.25 7.25 -1.23
CA PHE A 53 -8.11 7.09 -2.42
C PHE A 53 -7.61 7.93 -3.59
N ALA A 54 -7.14 9.15 -3.33
CA ALA A 54 -6.60 10.04 -4.34
C ALA A 54 -5.33 9.48 -4.99
N ALA A 55 -4.45 8.84 -4.21
CA ALA A 55 -3.23 8.20 -4.70
C ALA A 55 -3.50 6.85 -5.41
N ALA A 56 -4.42 6.05 -4.89
CA ALA A 56 -4.70 4.71 -5.43
C ALA A 56 -5.31 4.73 -6.84
N ALA A 57 -6.07 5.78 -7.20
CA ALA A 57 -6.73 5.88 -8.49
C ALA A 57 -5.74 6.08 -9.67
N PRO A 58 -4.84 7.09 -9.64
CA PRO A 58 -3.79 7.21 -10.66
C PRO A 58 -2.88 5.98 -10.73
N ALA A 59 -2.52 5.39 -9.60
CA ALA A 59 -1.74 4.17 -9.57
C ALA A 59 -2.44 2.98 -10.26
N HIS A 60 -3.77 2.88 -10.17
CA HIS A 60 -4.55 1.91 -10.95
C HIS A 60 -4.50 2.23 -12.46
N ASP A 61 -4.69 3.50 -12.81
CA ASP A 61 -4.78 3.97 -14.20
C ASP A 61 -3.43 3.94 -14.94
N ALA A 62 -2.30 3.96 -14.22
CA ALA A 62 -0.95 3.87 -14.78
C ALA A 62 -0.63 2.49 -15.37
N ILE A 63 -1.40 1.45 -15.01
CA ILE A 63 -1.21 0.11 -15.54
C ILE A 63 -1.77 0.03 -16.97
N ASP A 64 -0.88 0.03 -17.96
CA ASP A 64 -1.24 -0.17 -19.37
C ASP A 64 -1.55 -1.65 -19.67
N GLN A 65 -2.72 -2.13 -19.22
CA GLN A 65 -3.25 -3.46 -19.51
C GLN A 65 -4.78 -3.42 -19.69
N ASP A 66 -5.31 -4.33 -20.51
CA ASP A 66 -6.76 -4.42 -20.80
C ASP A 66 -7.61 -4.72 -19.55
N ARG A 67 -7.01 -5.31 -18.52
CA ARG A 67 -7.68 -5.62 -17.27
C ARG A 67 -6.72 -5.52 -16.09
N VAL A 68 -7.15 -4.76 -15.09
CA VAL A 68 -6.44 -4.55 -13.82
C VAL A 68 -7.38 -4.90 -12.68
N ILE A 69 -6.89 -5.66 -11.70
CA ILE A 69 -7.61 -5.95 -10.47
C ILE A 69 -6.89 -5.21 -9.35
N THR A 70 -7.61 -4.32 -8.66
CA THR A 70 -7.07 -3.61 -7.51
C THR A 70 -7.84 -4.01 -6.26
N SER A 71 -7.10 -4.31 -5.20
CA SER A 71 -7.63 -4.45 -3.85
C SER A 71 -7.06 -3.33 -2.99
N LEU A 72 -7.94 -2.58 -2.34
CA LEU A 72 -7.57 -1.54 -1.39
C LEU A 72 -8.32 -1.81 -0.08
N GLU A 73 -7.58 -2.02 0.99
CA GLU A 73 -8.11 -2.14 2.35
C GLU A 73 -7.53 -1.01 3.17
N ILE A 74 -8.38 -0.22 3.85
CA ILE A 74 -7.97 0.93 4.63
C ILE A 74 -8.40 0.75 6.08
N ASP A 75 -7.45 0.88 7.00
CA ASP A 75 -7.69 1.07 8.41
C ASP A 75 -7.41 2.53 8.79
N HIS A 76 -8.48 3.28 9.05
CA HIS A 76 -8.42 4.70 9.38
C HIS A 76 -9.04 4.94 10.75
N GLN A 77 -8.24 5.43 11.70
CA GLN A 77 -8.69 5.81 13.03
C GLN A 77 -8.41 7.30 13.28
N PRO A 78 -9.40 8.18 13.03
CA PRO A 78 -9.22 9.62 13.23
C PRO A 78 -8.76 9.97 14.65
N GLY A 79 -7.78 10.86 14.74
CA GLY A 79 -7.23 11.35 16.02
C GLY A 79 -6.25 10.39 16.71
N ARG A 80 -5.89 9.27 16.08
CA ARG A 80 -4.81 8.38 16.50
C ARG A 80 -3.76 8.33 15.42
N GLU A 81 -2.55 8.81 15.72
CA GLU A 81 -1.39 8.57 14.87
C GLU A 81 -1.01 7.08 14.94
N GLN A 82 -0.70 6.50 13.79
CA GLN A 82 -0.38 5.09 13.66
C GLN A 82 0.70 4.91 12.60
N GLN A 83 1.62 3.98 12.83
CA GLN A 83 2.49 3.41 11.81
C GLN A 83 2.25 1.90 11.72
N SER A 84 2.42 1.33 10.54
CA SER A 84 2.34 -0.11 10.29
C SER A 84 3.38 -0.88 11.10
N THR A 85 4.56 -0.29 11.29
CA THR A 85 5.65 -0.83 12.11
C THR A 85 5.25 -0.99 13.58
N ASP A 86 4.41 -0.10 14.13
CA ASP A 86 3.90 -0.24 15.50
C ASP A 86 3.04 -1.51 15.66
N ARG A 87 2.31 -1.89 14.61
CA ARG A 87 1.49 -3.12 14.60
C ARG A 87 2.36 -4.37 14.59
N VAL A 88 3.45 -4.33 13.82
CA VAL A 88 4.44 -5.42 13.79
C VAL A 88 5.11 -5.54 15.16
N ALA A 89 5.59 -4.43 15.73
CA ALA A 89 6.27 -4.40 17.02
C ALA A 89 5.38 -4.96 18.15
N ALA A 90 4.10 -4.56 18.19
CA ALA A 90 3.15 -5.08 19.18
C ALA A 90 2.96 -6.60 19.08
N VAL A 91 3.00 -7.16 17.87
CA VAL A 91 2.94 -8.62 17.67
C VAL A 91 4.26 -9.29 18.05
N GLU A 92 5.41 -8.71 17.69
CA GLU A 92 6.74 -9.23 18.07
C GLU A 92 6.94 -9.26 19.60
N ASP A 93 6.43 -8.25 20.31
CA ASP A 93 6.42 -8.19 21.78
C ASP A 93 5.64 -9.37 22.38
N GLU A 94 4.44 -9.66 21.86
CA GLU A 94 3.64 -10.81 22.30
C GLU A 94 4.29 -12.15 21.92
N LEU A 95 4.93 -12.21 20.75
CA LEU A 95 5.69 -13.38 20.31
C LEU A 95 6.96 -13.63 21.13
N GLY A 96 7.49 -12.59 21.79
CA GLY A 96 8.77 -12.62 22.49
C GLY A 96 9.99 -12.82 21.57
N ARG A 97 9.83 -12.53 20.26
CA ARG A 97 10.88 -12.65 19.23
C ARG A 97 10.52 -11.86 17.97
N SER A 98 11.50 -11.57 17.12
CA SER A 98 11.22 -10.95 15.82
C SER A 98 10.43 -11.87 14.89
N ALA A 99 9.55 -11.28 14.08
CA ALA A 99 8.74 -11.92 13.04
C ALA A 99 9.52 -12.13 11.73
N HIS A 100 10.84 -12.32 11.82
CA HIS A 100 11.75 -12.56 10.71
C HIS A 100 12.31 -13.98 10.86
N GLY A 101 12.16 -14.82 9.83
CA GLY A 101 12.49 -16.26 9.85
C GLY A 101 13.37 -16.71 8.70
#